data_AF-A0A8J4YVG0-F1
#
_entry.id   AF-A0A8J4YVG0-F1
#
_cell.length_a   1.000
_cell.length_b   1.000
_cell.length_c   1.000
_cell.angle_alpha   90.00
_cell.angle_beta   90.00
_cell.angle_gamma   90.00
#
_symmetry.space_group_name_H-M   'P 1'
#
loop_
_entity.id
_entity.type
_entity.pdbx_description
1 polymer ?
#
loop_
_entity_poly.entity_id
_entity_poly.type
_entity_poly.pdbx_seq_one_letter_code
_entity_poly.pdbx_strand_id
1 'polypeptide(L)'
;MRREECEEKEEEEEKGGGGGEGEEKEEEEEEEEECTVQSACQQATFSSPRWLSFGSGQQCIDFEMILPDRLPITQSATVQLTIRTLPELPTGAKYQCVWGSAPPEDGLVTAMGLTCGTPAPQHRPPIPAHHDHVLVPLAVRSSETNKDFVSRNFAFYDCGRHNTCGSCVRSNWACNWCVYENTCTHNASSCSGNVVSGENNPAQLATHGSGFCPRFWPDQTPLLAADGARSELVMLVENLPVPRVGQLGFQCVVSVEGATMKVGARVMGGREGGDVLPAGTATTLSHQQQHRRLQRVVCEPTVYRYESVEGEYEARVTLVWNHDHVVDARPLTLYKCGVLGAHRGHHDCSLCVTRHPRYRCTWCGAACRYAPHCPVTAASSSASLPSPPVEDARLSQCPTPRIDLWQREGRRWSSRVEEWRVNGCRGEVGGMMLLPQNPPLPHLHHLISTTSSPPPQPSTTSSPPPEPSTTSSPLPEPSTTSSPPPHLYCLISTTSSPLH
;
A
#
# COMPACT_ATOMS: atom_id res chain seq x y z
N MET A 1 -23.23 -25.21 -11.96
CA MET A 1 -24.30 -24.33 -12.47
C MET A 1 -24.83 -23.40 -11.37
N ARG A 2 -25.12 -22.14 -11.70
CA ARG A 2 -25.92 -21.21 -10.88
C ARG A 2 -27.41 -21.40 -11.14
N ARG A 3 -28.23 -20.85 -10.25
CA ARG A 3 -29.70 -20.98 -10.31
C ARG A 3 -30.31 -20.48 -11.62
N GLU A 4 -29.76 -19.40 -12.17
CA GLU A 4 -30.30 -18.67 -13.33
C GLU A 4 -30.18 -19.47 -14.63
N GLU A 5 -29.24 -20.43 -14.71
CA GLU A 5 -28.85 -21.12 -15.96
C GLU A 5 -29.78 -22.30 -16.33
N CYS A 6 -30.44 -22.99 -15.37
CA CYS A 6 -31.56 -23.90 -15.71
C CYS A 6 -32.90 -23.15 -15.89
N GLU A 7 -33.04 -21.90 -15.42
CA GLU A 7 -34.31 -21.15 -15.53
C GLU A 7 -34.60 -20.76 -17.01
N GLU A 8 -33.59 -20.56 -17.87
CA GLU A 8 -33.81 -20.35 -19.32
C GLU A 8 -34.24 -21.65 -20.05
N LYS A 9 -33.64 -22.81 -19.76
CA LYS A 9 -33.95 -24.07 -20.46
C LYS A 9 -35.39 -24.59 -20.21
N GLU A 10 -36.02 -24.28 -19.06
CA GLU A 10 -37.45 -24.57 -18.87
C GLU A 10 -38.38 -23.57 -19.61
N GLU A 11 -38.00 -22.29 -19.70
CA GLU A 11 -38.79 -21.28 -20.44
C GLU A 11 -38.75 -21.44 -21.97
N GLU A 12 -37.75 -22.14 -22.52
CA GLU A 12 -37.70 -22.45 -23.97
C GLU A 12 -38.66 -23.56 -24.39
N GLU A 13 -38.77 -24.67 -23.63
CA GLU A 13 -39.75 -25.72 -23.94
C GLU A 13 -41.20 -25.21 -23.82
N GLU A 14 -41.52 -24.35 -22.85
CA GLU A 14 -42.88 -23.78 -22.72
C GLU A 14 -43.25 -22.81 -23.87
N LYS A 15 -42.27 -22.34 -24.64
CA LYS A 15 -42.44 -21.45 -25.81
C LYS A 15 -42.21 -22.14 -27.16
N GLY A 16 -41.72 -23.38 -27.19
CA GLY A 16 -41.27 -24.15 -28.38
C GLY A 16 -42.35 -24.59 -29.38
N GLY A 17 -43.33 -23.72 -29.67
CA GLY A 17 -44.55 -24.02 -30.43
C GLY A 17 -44.59 -23.53 -31.89
N GLY A 18 -43.45 -23.28 -32.55
CA GLY A 18 -43.43 -22.82 -33.94
C GLY A 18 -42.03 -22.88 -34.58
N GLY A 19 -41.96 -23.33 -35.83
CA GLY A 19 -40.69 -23.50 -36.55
C GLY A 19 -40.23 -22.28 -37.35
N GLY A 20 -38.91 -22.17 -37.56
CA GLY A 20 -38.24 -21.23 -38.44
C GLY A 20 -36.94 -21.84 -38.98
N GLU A 21 -36.44 -21.34 -40.10
CA GLU A 21 -35.21 -21.83 -40.74
C GLU A 21 -33.95 -21.25 -40.07
N GLY A 22 -32.83 -21.97 -40.15
CA GLY A 22 -31.65 -21.73 -39.30
C GLY A 22 -30.61 -20.74 -39.85
N GLU A 23 -29.73 -20.31 -38.95
CA GLU A 23 -28.43 -19.70 -39.25
C GLU A 23 -27.32 -20.61 -38.69
N GLU A 24 -26.23 -20.81 -39.43
CA GLU A 24 -25.01 -21.44 -38.90
C GLU A 24 -24.35 -20.48 -37.90
N LYS A 25 -24.06 -20.94 -36.69
CA LYS A 25 -23.18 -20.28 -35.72
C LYS A 25 -22.12 -21.27 -35.26
N GLU A 26 -20.91 -20.77 -35.09
CA GLU A 26 -19.77 -21.57 -34.65
C GLU A 26 -19.96 -21.93 -33.16
N GLU A 27 -20.05 -23.22 -32.86
CA GLU A 27 -20.17 -23.73 -31.50
C GLU A 27 -18.78 -23.68 -30.82
N GLU A 28 -18.59 -22.78 -29.86
CA GLU A 28 -17.57 -22.99 -28.82
C GLU A 28 -18.13 -24.03 -27.83
N GLU A 29 -17.49 -25.21 -27.79
CA GLU A 29 -17.89 -26.38 -27.02
C GLU A 29 -17.61 -26.18 -25.51
N GLU A 30 -18.39 -25.32 -24.85
CA GLU A 30 -18.35 -25.12 -23.39
C GLU A 30 -19.08 -26.29 -22.69
N GLU A 31 -18.41 -26.96 -21.73
CA GLU A 31 -18.80 -28.30 -21.25
C GLU A 31 -20.19 -28.34 -20.58
N GLU A 32 -21.15 -29.08 -21.18
CA GLU A 32 -22.52 -29.19 -20.65
C GLU A 32 -22.62 -29.98 -19.31
N GLU A 33 -22.72 -29.23 -18.21
CA GLU A 33 -23.44 -29.65 -16.99
C GLU A 33 -24.96 -29.75 -17.28
N GLU A 34 -25.39 -30.74 -18.06
CA GLU A 34 -26.78 -30.94 -18.52
C GLU A 34 -27.88 -30.79 -17.43
N CYS A 35 -28.69 -29.72 -17.47
CA CYS A 35 -30.08 -29.78 -16.99
C CYS A 35 -30.86 -30.72 -17.94
N THR A 36 -31.66 -31.65 -17.42
CA THR A 36 -32.55 -32.51 -18.24
C THR A 36 -33.91 -32.69 -17.56
N VAL A 37 -34.95 -32.98 -18.33
CA VAL A 37 -36.29 -33.29 -17.78
C VAL A 37 -36.29 -34.61 -17.00
N GLN A 38 -37.10 -34.69 -15.94
CA GLN A 38 -37.13 -35.86 -15.01
C GLN A 38 -37.36 -37.20 -15.73
N SER A 39 -38.09 -37.20 -16.84
CA SER A 39 -38.36 -38.39 -17.67
C SER A 39 -37.14 -38.91 -18.46
N ALA A 40 -36.13 -38.05 -18.72
CA ALA A 40 -34.88 -38.43 -19.34
C ALA A 40 -33.84 -38.94 -18.30
N CYS A 41 -33.92 -38.46 -17.07
CA CYS A 41 -33.00 -38.84 -16.01
C CYS A 41 -33.28 -40.27 -15.49
N GLN A 42 -32.38 -41.20 -15.82
CA GLN A 42 -32.51 -42.61 -15.43
C GLN A 42 -32.44 -42.75 -13.90
N GLN A 43 -33.48 -43.35 -13.29
CA GLN A 43 -33.66 -43.52 -11.84
C GLN A 43 -34.05 -42.25 -11.04
N ALA A 44 -34.59 -41.22 -11.69
CA ALA A 44 -35.12 -40.01 -11.05
C ALA A 44 -36.48 -40.21 -10.35
N THR A 45 -36.53 -41.00 -9.28
CA THR A 45 -37.70 -41.04 -8.37
C THR A 45 -37.78 -39.74 -7.56
N PHE A 46 -38.99 -39.25 -7.26
CA PHE A 46 -39.26 -37.98 -6.55
C PHE A 46 -38.62 -37.83 -5.15
N SER A 47 -38.04 -38.90 -4.60
CA SER A 47 -37.30 -38.92 -3.33
C SER A 47 -35.91 -39.57 -3.46
N SER A 48 -35.34 -39.62 -4.66
CA SER A 48 -34.03 -40.21 -4.94
C SER A 48 -32.92 -39.19 -4.68
N PRO A 49 -31.83 -39.53 -3.97
CA PRO A 49 -30.67 -38.63 -3.83
C PRO A 49 -29.89 -38.42 -5.15
N ARG A 50 -30.33 -39.06 -6.24
CA ARG A 50 -29.83 -38.88 -7.61
C ARG A 50 -30.62 -37.85 -8.43
N TRP A 51 -31.70 -37.26 -7.88
CA TRP A 51 -32.51 -36.26 -8.57
C TRP A 51 -32.80 -35.07 -7.64
N LEU A 52 -32.45 -33.86 -8.10
CA LEU A 52 -32.77 -32.61 -7.44
C LEU A 52 -33.90 -31.93 -8.21
N SER A 53 -34.99 -31.57 -7.52
CA SER A 53 -36.14 -30.93 -8.15
C SER A 53 -36.15 -29.42 -7.90
N PHE A 54 -36.41 -28.63 -8.95
CA PHE A 54 -36.53 -27.18 -8.85
C PHE A 54 -37.63 -26.79 -7.85
N GLY A 55 -37.44 -25.67 -7.13
CA GLY A 55 -38.38 -25.18 -6.11
C GLY A 55 -38.50 -26.03 -4.82
N SER A 56 -37.95 -27.23 -4.75
CA SER A 56 -38.11 -28.16 -3.61
C SER A 56 -37.45 -27.72 -2.29
N GLY A 57 -36.60 -26.69 -2.32
CA GLY A 57 -35.77 -26.26 -1.19
C GLY A 57 -34.55 -27.14 -0.91
N GLN A 58 -34.33 -28.20 -1.70
CA GLN A 58 -33.09 -28.97 -1.68
C GLN A 58 -31.94 -28.11 -2.25
N GLN A 59 -30.79 -28.12 -1.58
CA GLN A 59 -29.57 -27.45 -2.09
C GLN A 59 -28.80 -28.39 -3.01
N CYS A 60 -28.09 -27.82 -3.99
CA CYS A 60 -27.14 -28.53 -4.85
C CYS A 60 -26.04 -29.23 -4.02
N ILE A 61 -25.40 -30.24 -4.60
CA ILE A 61 -24.26 -30.92 -3.98
C ILE A 61 -23.05 -29.97 -3.99
N ASP A 62 -22.53 -29.65 -2.81
CA ASP A 62 -21.32 -28.82 -2.61
C ASP A 62 -20.46 -29.40 -1.47
N PHE A 63 -19.19 -29.00 -1.44
CA PHE A 63 -18.24 -29.31 -0.38
C PHE A 63 -18.52 -28.46 0.86
N GLU A 64 -19.15 -29.03 1.89
CA GLU A 64 -19.28 -28.38 3.21
C GLU A 64 -17.91 -28.01 3.81
N MET A 65 -16.90 -28.85 3.57
CA MET A 65 -15.54 -28.64 4.05
C MET A 65 -14.53 -29.34 3.14
N ILE A 66 -13.37 -28.72 2.97
CA ILE A 66 -12.17 -29.29 2.35
C ILE A 66 -11.05 -29.11 3.37
N LEU A 67 -10.37 -30.18 3.78
CA LEU A 67 -9.34 -30.14 4.83
C LEU A 67 -8.11 -30.98 4.44
N PRO A 68 -6.90 -30.38 4.35
CA PRO A 68 -6.63 -28.94 4.32
C PRO A 68 -7.25 -28.28 3.08
N ASP A 69 -7.57 -26.99 3.15
CA ASP A 69 -8.16 -26.22 2.04
C ASP A 69 -7.12 -25.63 1.06
N ARG A 70 -5.85 -25.68 1.45
CA ARG A 70 -4.68 -25.13 0.74
C ARG A 70 -3.42 -25.91 1.11
N LEU A 71 -2.42 -25.96 0.23
CA LEU A 71 -1.19 -26.72 0.48
C LEU A 71 0.05 -26.06 -0.19
N PRO A 72 1.26 -26.17 0.39
CA PRO A 72 2.48 -25.80 -0.32
C PRO A 72 2.65 -26.61 -1.61
N ILE A 73 3.04 -25.96 -2.71
CA ILE A 73 3.14 -26.59 -4.04
C ILE A 73 4.12 -27.78 -4.07
N THR A 74 5.10 -27.83 -3.17
CA THR A 74 6.05 -28.95 -3.03
C THR A 74 5.55 -30.10 -2.16
N GLN A 75 4.47 -29.94 -1.41
CA GLN A 75 4.00 -30.92 -0.42
C GLN A 75 2.85 -31.77 -0.97
N SER A 76 2.85 -33.07 -0.66
CA SER A 76 1.73 -33.99 -0.90
C SER A 76 0.97 -34.27 0.40
N ALA A 77 -0.36 -34.35 0.33
CA ALA A 77 -1.22 -34.70 1.45
C ALA A 77 -2.42 -35.53 0.96
N THR A 78 -3.16 -36.13 1.91
CA THR A 78 -4.54 -36.59 1.68
C THR A 78 -5.49 -35.48 2.09
N VAL A 79 -6.42 -35.10 1.21
CA VAL A 79 -7.45 -34.10 1.46
C VAL A 79 -8.77 -34.81 1.77
N GLN A 80 -9.40 -34.41 2.86
CA GLN A 80 -10.73 -34.85 3.26
C GLN A 80 -11.77 -33.87 2.74
N LEU A 81 -12.82 -34.41 2.09
CA LEU A 81 -13.90 -33.69 1.43
C LEU A 81 -15.21 -34.06 2.12
N THR A 82 -15.77 -33.14 2.89
CA THR A 82 -17.10 -33.31 3.51
C THR A 82 -18.15 -32.84 2.52
N ILE A 83 -19.09 -33.72 2.15
CA ILE A 83 -20.07 -33.48 1.08
C ILE A 83 -21.47 -33.78 1.63
N ARG A 84 -22.40 -32.84 1.46
CA ARG A 84 -23.70 -32.81 2.15
C ARG A 84 -24.60 -34.03 1.87
N THR A 85 -24.39 -34.73 0.75
CA THR A 85 -24.77 -36.14 0.56
C THR A 85 -24.02 -36.71 -0.64
N LEU A 86 -23.58 -37.98 -0.59
CA LEU A 86 -23.07 -38.70 -1.76
C LEU A 86 -24.09 -39.79 -2.15
N PRO A 87 -24.50 -39.86 -3.43
CA PRO A 87 -25.32 -40.99 -3.92
C PRO A 87 -24.61 -42.35 -3.76
N GLU A 88 -25.39 -43.40 -3.52
CA GLU A 88 -24.87 -44.77 -3.58
C GLU A 88 -24.55 -45.15 -5.03
N LEU A 89 -23.35 -45.70 -5.27
CA LEU A 89 -22.88 -46.14 -6.59
C LEU A 89 -23.17 -47.63 -6.83
N PRO A 90 -23.44 -48.04 -8.09
CA PRO A 90 -23.64 -49.44 -8.44
C PRO A 90 -22.35 -50.26 -8.26
N THR A 91 -22.51 -51.58 -8.14
CA THR A 91 -21.40 -52.50 -7.85
C THR A 91 -20.29 -52.43 -8.89
N GLY A 92 -19.15 -51.85 -8.50
CA GLY A 92 -17.94 -51.73 -9.33
C GLY A 92 -17.62 -50.28 -9.73
N ALA A 93 -18.57 -49.35 -9.62
CA ALA A 93 -18.31 -47.93 -9.81
C ALA A 93 -17.65 -47.29 -8.58
N LYS A 94 -16.94 -46.17 -8.80
CA LYS A 94 -16.19 -45.43 -7.79
C LYS A 94 -16.37 -43.92 -7.98
N TYR A 95 -16.10 -43.16 -6.92
CA TYR A 95 -15.83 -41.73 -7.04
C TYR A 95 -14.34 -41.49 -7.31
N GLN A 96 -14.03 -40.51 -8.16
CA GLN A 96 -12.68 -40.09 -8.47
C GLN A 96 -12.51 -38.59 -8.20
N CYS A 97 -11.34 -38.19 -7.70
CA CYS A 97 -10.97 -36.78 -7.61
C CYS A 97 -10.23 -36.36 -8.88
N VAL A 98 -10.73 -35.31 -9.51
CA VAL A 98 -10.14 -34.64 -10.68
C VAL A 98 -9.48 -33.35 -10.19
N TRP A 99 -8.26 -33.07 -10.67
CA TRP A 99 -7.43 -31.97 -10.20
C TRP A 99 -6.97 -31.12 -11.40
N GLY A 100 -7.91 -30.39 -12.00
CA GLY A 100 -7.72 -29.79 -13.32
C GLY A 100 -7.25 -30.83 -14.34
N SER A 101 -6.18 -30.52 -15.07
CA SER A 101 -5.60 -31.41 -16.11
C SER A 101 -4.75 -32.57 -15.58
N ALA A 102 -4.70 -32.82 -14.27
CA ALA A 102 -3.92 -33.92 -13.71
C ALA A 102 -4.67 -35.27 -13.82
N PRO A 103 -3.96 -36.42 -13.91
CA PRO A 103 -4.61 -37.74 -13.95
C PRO A 103 -5.57 -37.96 -12.76
N PRO A 104 -6.84 -38.33 -13.01
CA PRO A 104 -7.82 -38.56 -11.95
C PRO A 104 -7.41 -39.70 -11.00
N GLU A 105 -7.66 -39.50 -9.70
CA GLU A 105 -7.27 -40.43 -8.63
C GLU A 105 -8.53 -41.03 -7.96
N ASP A 106 -8.54 -42.34 -7.73
CA ASP A 106 -9.67 -43.02 -7.05
C ASP A 106 -9.82 -42.52 -5.61
N GLY A 107 -10.99 -41.97 -5.28
CA GLY A 107 -11.30 -41.46 -3.94
C GLY A 107 -11.79 -42.56 -2.98
N LEU A 108 -11.32 -42.53 -1.74
CA LEU A 108 -11.82 -43.40 -0.67
C LEU A 108 -13.08 -42.80 -0.05
N VAL A 109 -14.22 -43.48 -0.23
CA VAL A 109 -15.50 -43.07 0.38
C VAL A 109 -15.42 -43.23 1.91
N THR A 110 -15.91 -42.21 2.62
CA THR A 110 -15.97 -42.15 4.09
C THR A 110 -17.40 -41.87 4.54
N ALA A 111 -17.67 -42.01 5.85
CA ALA A 111 -19.00 -41.77 6.42
C ALA A 111 -19.50 -40.30 6.32
N MET A 112 -18.68 -39.37 5.83
CA MET A 112 -19.01 -37.94 5.69
C MET A 112 -18.71 -37.36 4.29
N GLY A 113 -18.31 -38.21 3.32
CA GLY A 113 -17.87 -37.75 2.00
C GLY A 113 -16.72 -38.58 1.44
N LEU A 114 -15.65 -37.94 0.98
CA LEU A 114 -14.57 -38.56 0.22
C LEU A 114 -13.18 -38.16 0.75
N THR A 115 -12.19 -39.04 0.66
CA THR A 115 -10.78 -38.73 0.92
C THR A 115 -9.94 -39.05 -0.30
N CYS A 116 -9.12 -38.10 -0.77
CA CYS A 116 -8.32 -38.22 -1.99
C CYS A 116 -6.86 -37.82 -1.77
N GLY A 117 -5.94 -38.36 -2.58
CA GLY A 117 -4.60 -37.80 -2.70
C GLY A 117 -4.60 -36.44 -3.40
N THR A 118 -3.63 -35.60 -3.05
CA THR A 118 -3.24 -34.45 -3.88
C THR A 118 -2.34 -34.92 -5.02
N PRO A 119 -2.46 -34.36 -6.24
CA PRO A 119 -1.65 -34.76 -7.39
C PRO A 119 -0.16 -34.60 -7.09
N ALA A 120 0.66 -35.51 -7.62
CA ALA A 120 2.11 -35.44 -7.49
C ALA A 120 2.65 -34.10 -8.07
N PRO A 121 3.71 -33.49 -7.49
CA PRO A 121 4.13 -32.12 -7.83
C PRO A 121 4.38 -31.86 -9.33
N GLN A 122 4.82 -32.86 -10.09
CA GLN A 122 5.05 -32.74 -11.53
C GLN A 122 3.78 -32.62 -12.39
N HIS A 123 2.60 -32.90 -11.84
CA HIS A 123 1.30 -32.73 -12.51
C HIS A 123 0.57 -31.45 -12.09
N ARG A 124 1.19 -30.61 -11.25
CA ARG A 124 0.60 -29.33 -10.78
C ARG A 124 0.96 -28.22 -11.77
N PRO A 125 0.03 -27.30 -12.10
CA PRO A 125 0.37 -26.14 -12.92
C PRO A 125 1.40 -25.26 -12.20
N PRO A 126 2.34 -24.63 -12.94
CA PRO A 126 3.32 -23.73 -12.35
C PRO A 126 2.65 -22.44 -11.86
N ILE A 127 3.05 -21.94 -10.69
CA ILE A 127 2.59 -20.65 -10.16
C ILE A 127 3.03 -19.53 -11.13
N PRO A 128 2.11 -18.70 -11.64
CA PRO A 128 2.42 -17.64 -12.61
C PRO A 128 3.49 -16.64 -12.12
N ALA A 129 4.05 -15.87 -13.06
CA ALA A 129 4.90 -14.74 -12.72
C ALA A 129 4.13 -13.73 -11.85
N HIS A 130 4.84 -13.12 -10.89
CA HIS A 130 4.29 -12.16 -9.91
C HIS A 130 3.19 -12.69 -8.96
N HIS A 131 2.85 -13.98 -9.03
CA HIS A 131 1.89 -14.63 -8.14
C HIS A 131 2.61 -15.50 -7.09
N ASP A 132 1.96 -15.66 -5.93
CA ASP A 132 2.40 -16.49 -4.80
C ASP A 132 1.66 -17.85 -4.73
N HIS A 133 0.61 -18.03 -5.53
CA HIS A 133 -0.21 -19.23 -5.58
C HIS A 133 -0.77 -19.48 -6.98
N VAL A 134 -1.31 -20.69 -7.16
CA VAL A 134 -2.15 -21.09 -8.29
C VAL A 134 -3.41 -21.77 -7.74
N LEU A 135 -4.54 -21.51 -8.39
CA LEU A 135 -5.81 -22.19 -8.11
C LEU A 135 -5.97 -23.36 -9.08
N VAL A 136 -6.34 -24.52 -8.57
CA VAL A 136 -6.63 -25.72 -9.34
C VAL A 136 -8.07 -26.14 -9.03
N PRO A 137 -8.95 -26.34 -10.02
CA PRO A 137 -10.27 -26.88 -9.76
C PRO A 137 -10.13 -28.33 -9.26
N LEU A 138 -10.53 -28.56 -8.01
CA LEU A 138 -10.73 -29.88 -7.45
C LEU A 138 -12.20 -30.24 -7.64
N ALA A 139 -12.45 -31.30 -8.40
CA ALA A 139 -13.79 -31.80 -8.68
C ALA A 139 -13.94 -33.27 -8.30
N VAL A 140 -15.17 -33.71 -8.07
CA VAL A 140 -15.50 -35.13 -7.85
C VAL A 140 -16.31 -35.64 -9.04
N ARG A 141 -15.82 -36.74 -9.62
CA ARG A 141 -16.39 -37.44 -10.76
C ARG A 141 -16.97 -38.78 -10.34
N SER A 142 -18.12 -39.15 -10.91
CA SER A 142 -18.62 -40.53 -10.82
C SER A 142 -18.08 -41.36 -11.97
N SER A 143 -17.47 -42.52 -11.69
CA SER A 143 -17.07 -43.46 -12.75
C SER A 143 -18.24 -44.24 -13.37
N GLU A 144 -19.47 -43.97 -12.94
CA GLU A 144 -20.71 -44.51 -13.53
C GLU A 144 -21.12 -43.71 -14.78
N THR A 145 -21.03 -42.37 -14.70
CA THR A 145 -21.42 -41.43 -15.75
C THR A 145 -20.22 -40.77 -16.46
N ASN A 146 -19.05 -40.79 -15.82
CA ASN A 146 -17.86 -39.99 -16.17
C ASN A 146 -18.11 -38.46 -16.20
N LYS A 147 -19.17 -37.98 -15.55
CA LYS A 147 -19.39 -36.54 -15.33
C LYS A 147 -18.98 -36.10 -13.92
N ASP A 148 -18.40 -34.91 -13.85
CA ASP A 148 -18.12 -34.19 -12.62
C ASP A 148 -19.43 -33.55 -12.13
N PHE A 149 -19.65 -33.50 -10.81
CA PHE A 149 -20.92 -33.04 -10.23
C PHE A 149 -20.77 -32.06 -9.06
N VAL A 150 -19.52 -31.76 -8.67
CA VAL A 150 -19.17 -30.74 -7.68
C VAL A 150 -17.71 -30.35 -7.91
N SER A 151 -17.42 -29.05 -7.95
CA SER A 151 -16.07 -28.51 -8.20
C SER A 151 -15.78 -27.28 -7.33
N ARG A 152 -14.53 -27.11 -6.88
CA ARG A 152 -14.08 -25.91 -6.17
C ARG A 152 -12.58 -25.68 -6.32
N ASN A 153 -12.17 -24.43 -6.40
CA ASN A 153 -10.77 -24.04 -6.49
C ASN A 153 -10.00 -24.35 -5.19
N PHE A 154 -8.94 -25.17 -5.32
CA PHE A 154 -7.97 -25.49 -4.29
C PHE A 154 -6.68 -24.67 -4.51
N ALA A 155 -6.09 -24.14 -3.45
CA ALA A 155 -4.90 -23.28 -3.56
C ALA A 155 -3.59 -24.04 -3.31
N PHE A 156 -2.73 -24.09 -4.34
CA PHE A 156 -1.32 -24.47 -4.18
C PHE A 156 -0.44 -23.22 -4.13
N TYR A 157 0.29 -23.02 -3.03
CA TYR A 157 1.06 -21.79 -2.79
C TYR A 157 2.57 -22.05 -2.63
N ASP A 158 3.38 -21.01 -2.85
CA ASP A 158 4.82 -21.02 -2.61
C ASP A 158 5.27 -19.79 -1.80
N CYS A 159 5.59 -20.03 -0.53
CA CYS A 159 6.19 -19.02 0.35
C CYS A 159 7.47 -18.39 -0.24
N GLY A 160 8.24 -19.14 -1.04
CA GLY A 160 9.48 -18.68 -1.66
C GLY A 160 9.30 -17.49 -2.62
N ARG A 161 8.07 -17.17 -3.01
CA ARG A 161 7.73 -15.96 -3.79
C ARG A 161 7.81 -14.66 -2.97
N HIS A 162 7.88 -14.74 -1.64
CA HIS A 162 7.93 -13.56 -0.75
C HIS A 162 9.36 -13.20 -0.31
N ASN A 163 9.93 -12.16 -0.92
CA ASN A 163 11.33 -11.74 -0.69
C ASN A 163 11.55 -10.84 0.54
N THR A 164 10.54 -10.60 1.38
CA THR A 164 10.67 -9.79 2.61
C THR A 164 9.86 -10.39 3.76
N CYS A 165 10.29 -10.18 5.01
CA CYS A 165 9.52 -10.57 6.19
C CYS A 165 8.11 -9.96 6.16
N GLY A 166 8.01 -8.66 5.86
CA GLY A 166 6.75 -7.92 5.82
C GLY A 166 5.77 -8.35 4.71
N SER A 167 6.21 -9.07 3.68
CA SER A 167 5.32 -9.73 2.70
C SER A 167 5.03 -11.18 3.09
N CYS A 168 6.05 -11.92 3.55
CA CYS A 168 5.94 -13.32 3.97
C CYS A 168 4.93 -13.50 5.11
N VAL A 169 5.03 -12.65 6.14
CA VAL A 169 4.29 -12.79 7.40
C VAL A 169 2.85 -12.29 7.29
N ARG A 170 2.55 -11.40 6.33
CA ARG A 170 1.18 -10.91 6.03
C ARG A 170 0.56 -11.61 4.80
N SER A 171 1.16 -12.71 4.33
CA SER A 171 0.61 -13.51 3.23
C SER A 171 -0.65 -14.28 3.68
N ASN A 172 -1.47 -14.72 2.72
CA ASN A 172 -2.69 -15.50 2.99
C ASN A 172 -2.42 -16.98 3.32
N TRP A 173 -1.19 -17.30 3.71
CA TRP A 173 -0.62 -18.64 3.72
C TRP A 173 0.08 -18.94 5.04
N ALA A 174 0.25 -20.24 5.35
CA ALA A 174 0.94 -20.70 6.56
C ALA A 174 2.47 -20.62 6.42
N CYS A 175 2.99 -19.46 6.04
CA CYS A 175 4.41 -19.20 5.84
C CYS A 175 5.13 -18.79 7.14
N ASN A 176 6.46 -18.78 7.07
CA ASN A 176 7.39 -18.41 8.13
C ASN A 176 8.58 -17.68 7.51
N TRP A 177 9.08 -16.64 8.15
CA TRP A 177 10.29 -15.95 7.75
C TRP A 177 11.49 -16.45 8.56
N CYS A 178 12.44 -17.10 7.89
CA CYS A 178 13.73 -17.46 8.47
C CYS A 178 14.61 -16.19 8.55
N VAL A 179 14.82 -15.66 9.76
CA VAL A 179 15.47 -14.34 9.91
C VAL A 179 16.96 -14.36 9.53
N TYR A 180 17.68 -15.45 9.79
CA TYR A 180 19.13 -15.53 9.53
C TYR A 180 19.45 -15.87 8.09
N GLU A 181 18.55 -16.56 7.41
CA GLU A 181 18.61 -17.01 6.01
C GLU A 181 18.02 -15.97 5.05
N ASN A 182 17.21 -15.04 5.56
CA ASN A 182 16.50 -14.01 4.80
C ASN A 182 15.54 -14.58 3.72
N THR A 183 14.87 -15.69 4.06
CA THR A 183 13.97 -16.44 3.17
C THR A 183 12.61 -16.71 3.82
N CYS A 184 11.58 -16.79 2.99
CA CYS A 184 10.23 -17.20 3.39
C CYS A 184 10.02 -18.70 3.08
N THR A 185 9.48 -19.46 4.02
CA THR A 185 9.30 -20.93 3.92
C THR A 185 8.01 -21.40 4.58
N HIS A 186 7.40 -22.45 4.05
CA HIS A 186 6.28 -23.13 4.73
C HIS A 186 6.78 -24.00 5.91
N ASN A 187 8.04 -24.45 5.89
CA ASN A 187 8.61 -25.33 6.91
C ASN A 187 9.58 -24.58 7.83
N ALA A 188 9.12 -24.26 9.05
CA ALA A 188 9.93 -23.60 10.06
C ALA A 188 11.17 -24.40 10.52
N SER A 189 11.20 -25.73 10.35
CA SER A 189 12.36 -26.56 10.76
C SER A 189 13.59 -26.41 9.85
N SER A 190 13.47 -25.68 8.73
CA SER A 190 14.59 -25.36 7.84
C SER A 190 15.41 -24.12 8.26
N CYS A 191 14.94 -23.33 9.24
CA CYS A 191 15.64 -22.12 9.69
C CYS A 191 16.65 -22.41 10.81
N SER A 192 17.84 -21.80 10.79
CA SER A 192 18.92 -22.04 11.77
C SER A 192 18.84 -21.20 13.06
N GLY A 193 17.67 -20.65 13.41
CA GLY A 193 17.51 -19.81 14.61
C GLY A 193 16.17 -19.10 14.72
N ASN A 194 16.18 -17.77 14.63
CA ASN A 194 14.99 -16.93 14.82
C ASN A 194 14.05 -17.05 13.60
N VAL A 195 12.77 -17.34 13.86
CA VAL A 195 11.72 -17.57 12.86
C VAL A 195 10.52 -16.70 13.21
N VAL A 196 10.02 -15.89 12.27
CA VAL A 196 8.75 -15.17 12.45
C VAL A 196 7.64 -15.92 11.72
N SER A 197 6.68 -16.48 12.46
CA SER A 197 5.51 -17.14 11.86
C SER A 197 4.51 -16.13 11.28
N GLY A 198 3.92 -16.48 10.14
CA GLY A 198 2.92 -15.68 9.44
C GLY A 198 1.59 -15.60 10.19
N GLU A 199 0.86 -14.51 9.96
CA GLU A 199 -0.41 -14.17 10.64
C GLU A 199 -1.54 -15.18 10.34
N ASN A 200 -1.43 -15.88 9.20
CA ASN A 200 -2.31 -16.98 8.78
C ASN A 200 -1.72 -18.38 9.04
N ASN A 201 -0.66 -18.50 9.85
CA ASN A 201 -0.06 -19.78 10.20
C ASN A 201 -0.67 -20.33 11.51
N PRO A 202 -1.39 -21.48 11.47
CA PRO A 202 -2.06 -22.03 12.65
C PRO A 202 -1.08 -22.49 13.77
N ALA A 203 0.22 -22.61 13.48
CA ALA A 203 1.22 -23.01 14.48
C ALA A 203 1.62 -21.92 15.48
N GLN A 204 1.32 -20.64 15.19
CA GLN A 204 1.54 -19.45 16.05
C GLN A 204 2.76 -19.53 16.99
N LEU A 205 3.97 -19.42 16.42
CA LEU A 205 5.22 -19.46 17.20
C LEU A 205 5.31 -18.27 18.17
N ALA A 206 6.18 -18.38 19.20
CA ALA A 206 6.42 -17.30 20.17
C ALA A 206 6.82 -15.94 19.54
N THR A 207 7.29 -16.00 18.29
CA THR A 207 7.54 -14.89 17.37
C THR A 207 6.53 -15.01 16.20
N HIS A 208 5.41 -14.28 16.29
CA HIS A 208 4.27 -14.38 15.38
C HIS A 208 3.75 -13.00 14.97
N GLY A 209 3.52 -12.82 13.67
CA GLY A 209 2.96 -11.60 13.10
C GLY A 209 3.98 -10.49 12.83
N SER A 210 3.55 -9.53 12.01
CA SER A 210 4.43 -8.52 11.38
C SER A 210 5.11 -7.55 12.35
N GLY A 211 4.64 -7.46 13.60
CA GLY A 211 5.31 -6.73 14.70
C GLY A 211 6.65 -7.34 15.14
N PHE A 212 6.99 -8.56 14.72
CA PHE A 212 8.28 -9.20 14.97
C PHE A 212 9.25 -9.12 13.78
N CYS A 213 8.82 -8.61 12.63
CA CYS A 213 9.70 -8.45 11.48
C CYS A 213 10.77 -7.38 11.72
N PRO A 214 12.03 -7.60 11.27
CA PRO A 214 13.01 -6.54 11.09
C PRO A 214 12.42 -5.47 10.16
N ARG A 215 12.31 -4.21 10.60
CA ARG A 215 11.69 -3.12 9.83
C ARG A 215 12.12 -1.73 10.26
N PHE A 216 11.99 -0.74 9.38
CA PHE A 216 12.04 0.66 9.78
C PHE A 216 10.85 1.01 10.69
N TRP A 217 11.14 1.81 11.71
CA TRP A 217 10.12 2.42 12.56
C TRP A 217 9.29 3.42 11.74
N PRO A 218 7.94 3.41 11.77
CA PRO A 218 7.13 4.31 10.95
C PRO A 218 7.29 5.78 11.38
N ASP A 219 7.19 6.05 12.68
CA ASP A 219 7.15 7.41 13.22
C ASP A 219 8.56 7.99 13.43
N GLN A 220 9.31 8.11 12.33
CA GLN A 220 10.63 8.75 12.31
C GLN A 220 10.69 9.88 11.28
N THR A 221 11.61 10.82 11.47
CA THR A 221 11.76 11.97 10.57
C THR A 221 12.06 11.55 9.12
N PRO A 222 11.61 12.34 8.11
CA PRO A 222 12.01 12.14 6.72
C PRO A 222 13.52 12.10 6.58
N LEU A 223 14.02 11.17 5.77
CA LEU A 223 15.45 11.00 5.52
C LEU A 223 15.86 11.99 4.42
N LEU A 224 16.76 12.92 4.74
CA LEU A 224 17.13 14.05 3.88
C LEU A 224 18.65 14.11 3.71
N ALA A 225 19.14 14.33 2.48
CA ALA A 225 20.55 14.66 2.22
C ALA A 225 20.69 15.78 1.18
N ALA A 226 21.59 16.72 1.43
CA ALA A 226 21.83 17.81 0.49
C ALA A 226 22.74 17.33 -0.66
N ASP A 227 22.42 17.74 -1.88
CA ASP A 227 23.18 17.43 -3.09
C ASP A 227 24.65 17.87 -2.96
N GLY A 228 25.55 16.95 -3.29
CA GLY A 228 26.99 17.13 -3.16
C GLY A 228 27.53 17.17 -1.73
N ALA A 229 26.69 17.04 -0.69
CA ALA A 229 27.11 17.17 0.71
C ALA A 229 27.41 15.82 1.38
N ARG A 230 28.52 15.78 2.13
CA ARG A 230 28.89 14.62 2.96
C ARG A 230 27.90 14.51 4.13
N SER A 231 26.91 13.63 3.96
CA SER A 231 25.77 13.47 4.85
C SER A 231 25.80 12.11 5.52
N GLU A 232 25.62 12.05 6.85
CA GLU A 232 25.29 10.77 7.51
C GLU A 232 23.78 10.55 7.48
N LEU A 233 23.36 9.33 7.15
CA LEU A 233 21.95 8.95 7.12
C LEU A 233 21.62 8.22 8.42
N VAL A 234 20.68 8.76 9.20
CA VAL A 234 20.29 8.27 10.53
C VAL A 234 18.89 7.66 10.43
N MET A 235 18.73 6.42 10.89
CA MET A 235 17.49 5.67 10.79
C MET A 235 17.19 4.91 12.10
N LEU A 236 15.92 4.80 12.44
CA LEU A 236 15.40 3.99 13.55
C LEU A 236 14.79 2.70 12.98
N VAL A 237 15.15 1.56 13.58
CA VAL A 237 14.85 0.22 13.06
C VAL A 237 14.49 -0.70 14.23
N GLU A 238 13.49 -1.56 14.06
CA GLU A 238 13.06 -2.56 15.04
C GLU A 238 13.46 -3.98 14.66
N ASN A 239 13.50 -4.87 15.65
CA ASN A 239 13.69 -6.32 15.53
C ASN A 239 14.94 -6.75 14.72
N LEU A 240 15.97 -5.89 14.65
CA LEU A 240 17.19 -6.17 13.91
C LEU A 240 17.88 -7.47 14.39
N PRO A 241 18.32 -8.35 13.47
CA PRO A 241 19.09 -9.53 13.85
C PRO A 241 20.46 -9.14 14.41
N VAL A 242 21.00 -9.97 15.30
CA VAL A 242 22.39 -9.85 15.77
C VAL A 242 23.28 -10.69 14.83
N PRO A 243 24.24 -10.10 14.09
CA PRO A 243 25.13 -10.87 13.22
C PRO A 243 25.96 -11.87 14.03
N ARG A 244 25.99 -13.13 13.58
CA ARG A 244 26.82 -14.18 14.18
C ARG A 244 28.28 -14.05 13.76
N VAL A 245 29.18 -14.76 14.44
CA VAL A 245 30.60 -14.83 14.07
C VAL A 245 30.73 -15.29 12.61
N GLY A 246 31.43 -14.49 11.79
CA GLY A 246 31.61 -14.73 10.36
C GLY A 246 30.56 -14.07 9.44
N GLN A 247 29.45 -13.56 9.97
CA GLN A 247 28.48 -12.79 9.18
C GLN A 247 28.92 -11.32 9.05
N LEU A 248 28.64 -10.72 7.88
CA LEU A 248 28.95 -9.30 7.67
C LEU A 248 27.92 -8.40 8.37
N GLY A 249 28.39 -7.25 8.84
CA GLY A 249 27.56 -6.23 9.46
C GLY A 249 26.60 -5.51 8.50
N PHE A 250 26.06 -4.39 8.97
CA PHE A 250 25.03 -3.64 8.26
C PHE A 250 25.61 -2.71 7.19
N GLN A 251 24.88 -2.56 6.09
CA GLN A 251 25.22 -1.65 4.99
C GLN A 251 23.94 -0.95 4.50
N CYS A 252 24.06 0.33 4.16
CA CYS A 252 23.01 1.09 3.50
C CYS A 252 23.24 1.04 2.00
N VAL A 253 22.34 0.40 1.25
CA VAL A 253 22.32 0.45 -0.22
C VAL A 253 21.47 1.64 -0.63
N VAL A 254 22.08 2.66 -1.22
CA VAL A 254 21.38 3.85 -1.72
C VAL A 254 21.27 3.75 -3.23
N SER A 255 20.06 3.89 -3.76
CA SER A 255 19.75 3.88 -5.19
C SER A 255 19.31 5.28 -5.64
N VAL A 256 20.01 5.83 -6.61
CA VAL A 256 19.78 7.17 -7.18
C VAL A 256 19.86 7.06 -8.70
N GLU A 257 18.80 7.45 -9.41
CA GLU A 257 18.76 7.49 -10.89
C GLU A 257 19.20 6.16 -11.56
N GLY A 258 18.92 5.03 -10.89
CA GLY A 258 19.27 3.67 -11.32
C GLY A 258 20.66 3.20 -10.88
N ALA A 259 21.56 4.10 -10.49
CA ALA A 259 22.85 3.75 -9.92
C ALA A 259 22.72 3.36 -8.44
N THR A 260 23.44 2.32 -8.00
CA THR A 260 23.44 1.88 -6.59
C THR A 260 24.81 2.00 -5.95
N MET A 261 24.85 2.43 -4.69
CA MET A 261 26.06 2.53 -3.87
C MET A 261 25.87 1.83 -2.52
N LYS A 262 26.82 0.98 -2.12
CA LYS A 262 26.86 0.37 -0.78
C LYS A 262 27.69 1.25 0.17
N VAL A 263 27.09 1.67 1.28
CA VAL A 263 27.71 2.49 2.34
C VAL A 263 27.77 1.68 3.63
N GLY A 264 28.86 1.72 4.39
CA GLY A 264 28.94 1.03 5.68
C GLY A 264 27.94 1.60 6.70
N ALA A 265 27.41 0.79 7.61
CA ALA A 265 26.46 1.24 8.63
C ALA A 265 26.82 0.75 10.04
N ARG A 266 26.83 1.67 11.00
CA ARG A 266 27.05 1.39 12.42
C ARG A 266 25.73 1.35 13.17
N VAL A 267 25.51 0.29 13.96
CA VAL A 267 24.34 0.16 14.83
C VAL A 267 24.67 0.75 16.20
N MET A 268 23.86 1.69 16.66
CA MET A 268 23.95 2.30 17.99
C MET A 268 22.68 1.98 18.78
N GLY A 269 22.71 0.87 19.51
CA GLY A 269 21.61 0.42 20.36
C GLY A 269 21.82 -1.04 20.77
N GLY A 270 22.24 -1.27 22.02
CA GLY A 270 22.59 -2.60 22.50
C GLY A 270 23.73 -2.58 23.52
N ARG A 271 23.48 -2.01 24.71
CA ARG A 271 24.38 -2.15 25.85
C ARG A 271 23.87 -3.31 26.72
N GLU A 272 24.44 -4.49 26.55
CA GLU A 272 24.55 -5.43 27.66
C GLU A 272 25.74 -5.00 28.53
N GLY A 273 25.61 -5.16 29.85
CA GLY A 273 26.48 -4.52 30.84
C GLY A 273 25.73 -3.40 31.57
N GLY A 274 25.46 -3.63 32.86
CA GLY A 274 24.60 -2.75 33.65
C GLY A 274 25.36 -1.59 34.29
N ASP A 275 24.85 -0.37 34.07
CA ASP A 275 25.08 0.75 34.98
C ASP A 275 24.00 0.72 36.08
N VAL A 276 24.40 0.61 37.34
CA VAL A 276 23.47 0.55 38.48
C VAL A 276 22.93 1.95 38.76
N LEU A 277 21.70 2.22 38.33
CA LEU A 277 20.90 3.34 38.83
C LEU A 277 20.18 2.92 40.13
N PRO A 278 20.11 3.81 41.14
CA PRO A 278 19.67 3.44 42.48
C PRO A 278 18.18 3.13 42.55
N ALA A 279 17.80 2.19 43.41
CA ALA A 279 16.42 1.79 43.62
C ALA A 279 15.59 2.92 44.24
N GLY A 280 14.61 3.44 43.49
CA GLY A 280 13.66 4.45 43.96
C GLY A 280 12.47 4.56 43.03
N THR A 281 11.26 4.47 43.58
CA THR A 281 9.94 4.59 42.92
C THR A 281 9.68 3.65 41.73
N ALA A 282 8.80 2.66 41.93
CA ALA A 282 8.22 1.89 40.83
C ALA A 282 6.96 2.58 40.29
N THR A 283 6.84 2.74 38.97
CA THR A 283 5.59 3.14 38.30
C THR A 283 5.58 2.71 36.83
N THR A 284 4.41 2.29 36.32
CA THR A 284 4.13 1.99 34.90
C THR A 284 5.05 0.99 34.17
N LEU A 285 4.90 -0.30 34.49
CA LEU A 285 5.50 -1.43 33.74
C LEU A 285 4.75 -1.70 32.41
N SER A 286 4.87 -0.79 31.45
CA SER A 286 4.39 -1.00 30.07
C SER A 286 5.34 -0.38 29.03
N HIS A 287 5.79 0.85 29.24
CA HIS A 287 6.61 1.58 28.26
C HIS A 287 8.07 1.09 28.11
N GLN A 288 8.57 0.28 29.06
CA GLN A 288 9.97 -0.19 29.06
C GLN A 288 10.23 -1.38 28.12
N GLN A 289 9.22 -2.15 27.76
CA GLN A 289 9.39 -3.34 26.90
C GLN A 289 9.70 -2.94 25.44
N GLN A 290 9.02 -1.90 24.95
CA GLN A 290 9.14 -1.37 23.58
C GLN A 290 10.57 -0.92 23.25
N HIS A 291 11.18 -0.13 24.15
CA HIS A 291 12.49 0.51 23.93
C HIS A 291 13.68 -0.46 23.86
N ARG A 292 13.50 -1.76 24.13
CA ARG A 292 14.57 -2.76 23.97
C ARG A 292 14.76 -3.26 22.53
N ARG A 293 13.81 -3.02 21.62
CA ARG A 293 13.87 -3.52 20.23
C ARG A 293 14.24 -2.48 19.17
N LEU A 294 14.10 -1.19 19.51
CA LEU A 294 14.42 -0.07 18.64
C LEU A 294 15.92 0.26 18.71
N GLN A 295 16.61 0.21 17.57
CA GLN A 295 18.03 0.53 17.44
C GLN A 295 18.24 1.69 16.45
N ARG A 296 19.28 2.50 16.67
CA ARG A 296 19.64 3.62 15.79
C ARG A 296 20.75 3.19 14.83
N VAL A 297 20.41 2.94 13.57
CA VAL A 297 21.38 2.66 12.52
C VAL A 297 21.85 3.97 11.90
N VAL A 298 23.16 4.13 11.69
CA VAL A 298 23.72 5.31 11.01
C VAL A 298 24.71 4.90 9.93
N CYS A 299 24.40 5.25 8.69
CA CYS A 299 25.27 5.05 7.54
C CYS A 299 26.49 5.98 7.62
N GLU A 300 27.62 5.58 7.07
CA GLU A 300 28.85 6.37 7.04
C GLU A 300 28.66 7.70 6.28
N PRO A 301 29.29 8.82 6.72
CA PRO A 301 29.07 10.12 6.11
C PRO A 301 29.52 10.16 4.64
N THR A 302 28.58 10.22 3.71
CA THR A 302 28.79 9.96 2.28
C THR A 302 28.24 11.10 1.43
N VAL A 303 28.83 11.33 0.26
CA VAL A 303 28.38 12.36 -0.70
C VAL A 303 27.40 11.74 -1.68
N TYR A 304 26.17 12.23 -1.68
CA TYR A 304 25.13 11.86 -2.65
C TYR A 304 24.99 12.96 -3.70
N ARG A 305 24.66 12.59 -4.94
CA ARG A 305 24.40 13.50 -6.06
C ARG A 305 23.29 12.94 -6.95
N TYR A 306 22.56 13.81 -7.62
CA TYR A 306 21.60 13.46 -8.66
C TYR A 306 21.63 14.47 -9.82
N GLU A 307 21.24 14.06 -11.01
CA GLU A 307 21.30 14.86 -12.24
C GLU A 307 20.03 15.69 -12.47
N SER A 308 18.84 15.22 -12.03
CA SER A 308 17.56 15.92 -12.23
C SER A 308 17.61 17.41 -11.88
N VAL A 309 16.95 18.23 -12.70
CA VAL A 309 16.85 19.70 -12.55
C VAL A 309 15.90 20.13 -11.42
N GLU A 310 15.15 19.19 -10.85
CA GLU A 310 14.21 19.45 -9.77
C GLU A 310 14.94 19.80 -8.46
N GLY A 311 14.25 20.52 -7.57
CA GLY A 311 14.83 20.95 -6.29
C GLY A 311 14.93 19.83 -5.25
N GLU A 312 14.15 18.78 -5.42
CA GLU A 312 14.08 17.56 -4.61
C GLU A 312 14.00 16.35 -5.55
N TYR A 313 14.59 15.22 -5.15
CA TYR A 313 14.55 13.95 -5.86
C TYR A 313 14.39 12.81 -4.85
N GLU A 314 13.46 11.86 -5.09
CA GLU A 314 13.25 10.71 -4.21
C GLU A 314 14.15 9.53 -4.62
N ALA A 315 15.26 9.38 -3.88
CA ALA A 315 16.11 8.21 -3.91
C ALA A 315 15.57 7.11 -2.98
N ARG A 316 16.03 5.86 -3.16
CA ARG A 316 15.65 4.73 -2.30
C ARG A 316 16.82 4.28 -1.43
N VAL A 317 16.60 4.13 -0.12
CA VAL A 317 17.57 3.54 0.81
C VAL A 317 17.07 2.20 1.31
N THR A 318 17.81 1.14 1.01
CA THR A 318 17.58 -0.20 1.52
C THR A 318 18.65 -0.53 2.56
N LEU A 319 18.22 -0.91 3.77
CA LEU A 319 19.14 -1.43 4.79
C LEU A 319 19.34 -2.93 4.52
N VAL A 320 20.59 -3.34 4.33
CA VAL A 320 20.97 -4.76 4.22
C VAL A 320 21.96 -5.15 5.32
N TRP A 321 22.07 -6.44 5.56
CA TRP A 321 23.08 -7.05 6.42
C TRP A 321 23.61 -8.32 5.74
N ASN A 322 24.70 -8.90 6.25
CA ASN A 322 25.28 -10.13 5.69
C ASN A 322 25.41 -10.12 4.15
N HIS A 323 25.99 -9.05 3.58
CA HIS A 323 26.13 -8.75 2.15
C HIS A 323 24.86 -8.25 1.41
N ASP A 324 23.75 -8.98 1.48
CA ASP A 324 22.55 -8.73 0.65
C ASP A 324 21.20 -9.03 1.34
N HIS A 325 21.19 -9.56 2.58
CA HIS A 325 19.97 -9.83 3.32
C HIS A 325 19.20 -8.53 3.60
N VAL A 326 18.05 -8.33 2.95
CA VAL A 326 17.25 -7.09 3.03
C VAL A 326 16.48 -7.04 4.35
N VAL A 327 16.78 -6.02 5.17
CA VAL A 327 15.98 -5.67 6.34
C VAL A 327 14.68 -4.99 5.90
N ASP A 328 14.81 -3.80 5.30
CA ASP A 328 13.68 -2.97 4.87
C ASP A 328 14.17 -1.85 3.92
N ALA A 329 13.26 -1.14 3.25
CA ALA A 329 13.57 -0.03 2.34
C ALA A 329 12.66 1.19 2.57
N ARG A 330 13.25 2.40 2.58
CA ARG A 330 12.53 3.68 2.75
C ARG A 330 13.00 4.74 1.75
N PRO A 331 12.18 5.77 1.46
CA PRO A 331 12.61 6.90 0.63
C PRO A 331 13.65 7.79 1.34
N LEU A 332 14.48 8.42 0.52
CA LEU A 332 15.49 9.45 0.86
C LEU A 332 15.27 10.63 -0.09
N THR A 333 14.93 11.79 0.45
CA THR A 333 14.85 13.01 -0.37
C THR A 333 16.24 13.62 -0.49
N LEU A 334 16.82 13.54 -1.68
CA LEU A 334 17.97 14.36 -2.08
C LEU A 334 17.48 15.75 -2.46
N TYR A 335 18.21 16.81 -2.12
CA TYR A 335 17.75 18.18 -2.42
C TYR A 335 18.86 19.18 -2.76
N LYS A 336 18.55 20.11 -3.67
CA LYS A 336 19.45 21.17 -4.14
C LYS A 336 18.99 22.50 -3.55
N CYS A 337 19.62 22.95 -2.45
CA CYS A 337 19.34 24.28 -1.86
C CYS A 337 19.39 25.42 -2.90
N GLY A 338 20.28 25.33 -3.89
CA GLY A 338 20.39 26.31 -4.96
C GLY A 338 19.14 26.41 -5.85
N VAL A 339 18.43 25.30 -6.07
CA VAL A 339 17.19 25.24 -6.86
C VAL A 339 15.98 25.57 -5.98
N LEU A 340 15.93 25.03 -4.76
CA LEU A 340 14.86 25.35 -3.80
C LEU A 340 14.85 26.85 -3.44
N GLY A 341 16.01 27.45 -3.23
CA GLY A 341 16.18 28.89 -2.98
C GLY A 341 16.31 29.73 -4.25
N ALA A 342 15.56 29.40 -5.31
CA ALA A 342 15.59 30.14 -6.58
C ALA A 342 14.18 30.41 -7.14
N HIS A 343 14.09 31.45 -7.97
CA HIS A 343 12.95 31.78 -8.80
C HIS A 343 13.41 31.93 -10.25
N ARG A 344 12.77 31.22 -11.19
CA ARG A 344 13.10 31.22 -12.63
C ARG A 344 14.60 30.95 -12.91
N GLY A 345 15.22 30.05 -12.14
CA GLY A 345 16.63 29.68 -12.27
C GLY A 345 17.64 30.62 -11.59
N HIS A 346 17.20 31.77 -11.06
CA HIS A 346 18.06 32.69 -10.32
C HIS A 346 17.91 32.49 -8.81
N HIS A 347 19.02 32.37 -8.08
CA HIS A 347 19.00 32.29 -6.62
C HIS A 347 18.37 33.55 -6.01
N ASP A 348 17.45 33.37 -5.07
CA ASP A 348 16.73 34.43 -4.38
C ASP A 348 16.94 34.31 -2.87
N CYS A 349 17.41 35.39 -2.23
CA CYS A 349 17.72 35.34 -0.80
C CYS A 349 16.48 35.17 0.07
N SER A 350 15.36 35.81 -0.29
CA SER A 350 14.11 35.71 0.47
C SER A 350 13.57 34.27 0.44
N LEU A 351 13.54 33.63 -0.74
CA LEU A 351 13.15 32.24 -0.87
C LEU A 351 14.12 31.31 -0.15
N CYS A 352 15.42 31.60 -0.19
CA CYS A 352 16.44 30.81 0.49
C CYS A 352 16.27 30.79 2.01
N VAL A 353 16.17 31.96 2.66
CA VAL A 353 16.11 32.05 4.13
C VAL A 353 14.75 31.66 4.71
N THR A 354 13.69 31.71 3.89
CA THR A 354 12.34 31.24 4.25
C THR A 354 12.10 29.75 3.98
N ARG A 355 13.04 29.01 3.36
CA ARG A 355 12.87 27.55 3.22
C ARG A 355 12.83 26.84 4.58
N HIS A 356 12.00 25.81 4.65
CA HIS A 356 11.72 25.07 5.88
C HIS A 356 13.03 24.59 6.56
N PRO A 357 13.22 24.79 7.89
CA PRO A 357 14.51 24.53 8.55
C PRO A 357 15.10 23.13 8.35
N ARG A 358 14.27 22.12 8.00
CA ARG A 358 14.70 20.75 7.66
C ARG A 358 15.80 20.67 6.59
N TYR A 359 15.78 21.57 5.61
CA TYR A 359 16.78 21.61 4.52
C TYR A 359 18.09 22.31 4.91
N ARG A 360 18.12 23.03 6.04
CA ARG A 360 19.29 23.80 6.54
C ARG A 360 19.98 24.66 5.45
N CYS A 361 19.21 25.17 4.49
CA CYS A 361 19.71 26.10 3.50
C CYS A 361 19.98 27.47 4.15
N THR A 362 20.97 28.19 3.65
CA THR A 362 21.25 29.59 4.02
C THR A 362 21.83 30.34 2.84
N TRP A 363 21.79 31.66 2.89
CA TRP A 363 22.37 32.52 1.86
C TRP A 363 23.86 32.78 2.15
N CYS A 364 24.73 32.45 1.20
CA CYS A 364 26.17 32.75 1.33
C CYS A 364 26.84 32.86 -0.05
N GLY A 365 27.72 33.86 -0.21
CA GLY A 365 28.40 34.12 -1.49
C GLY A 365 27.43 34.38 -2.65
N ALA A 366 26.38 35.19 -2.40
CA ALA A 366 25.32 35.53 -3.35
C ALA A 366 24.56 34.33 -3.97
N ALA A 367 24.51 33.21 -3.27
CA ALA A 367 23.75 32.01 -3.68
C ALA A 367 23.10 31.31 -2.49
N CYS A 368 22.05 30.54 -2.74
CA CYS A 368 21.46 29.67 -1.74
C CYS A 368 22.25 28.35 -1.65
N ARG A 369 22.77 28.01 -0.47
CA ARG A 369 23.62 26.82 -0.26
C ARG A 369 23.21 26.07 1.01
N TYR A 370 23.60 24.81 1.11
CA TYR A 370 23.50 24.04 2.35
C TYR A 370 24.43 24.65 3.41
N ALA A 371 23.96 24.98 4.61
CA ALA A 371 24.72 25.81 5.54
C ALA A 371 26.11 25.26 5.94
N PRO A 372 26.30 23.95 6.18
CA PRO A 372 27.64 23.35 6.37
C PRO A 372 28.61 23.47 5.19
N HIS A 373 28.15 23.86 4.00
CA HIS A 373 28.97 24.13 2.81
C HIS A 373 29.24 25.62 2.59
N CYS A 374 28.67 26.51 3.40
CA CYS A 374 29.06 27.91 3.37
C CYS A 374 30.45 28.05 3.98
N PRO A 375 31.45 28.63 3.26
CA PRO A 375 32.72 28.96 3.87
C PRO A 375 32.45 30.01 4.94
N VAL A 376 32.77 29.69 6.20
CA VAL A 376 32.66 30.65 7.31
C VAL A 376 33.77 31.68 7.15
N THR A 377 33.45 32.78 6.45
CA THR A 377 34.24 34.01 6.54
C THR A 377 34.29 34.42 8.01
N ALA A 378 35.50 34.55 8.57
CA ALA A 378 35.72 34.74 9.99
C ALA A 378 35.21 36.12 10.47
N ALA A 379 33.92 36.19 10.80
CA ALA A 379 33.19 37.43 11.07
C ALA A 379 32.34 37.40 12.35
N SER A 380 32.67 36.51 13.31
CA SER A 380 32.07 36.54 14.66
C SER A 380 32.93 35.86 15.74
N SER A 381 34.25 36.07 15.73
CA SER A 381 35.16 35.65 16.82
C SER A 381 35.57 36.84 17.70
N SER A 382 34.59 37.67 18.08
CA SER A 382 34.70 38.74 19.06
C SER A 382 33.45 38.69 19.95
N ALA A 383 33.64 38.56 21.26
CA ALA A 383 32.54 38.32 22.21
C ALA A 383 31.75 39.59 22.55
N SER A 384 30.73 39.41 23.41
CA SER A 384 29.89 40.44 24.06
C SER A 384 29.03 41.31 23.16
N LEU A 385 27.79 40.87 22.94
CA LEU A 385 26.52 41.57 23.24
C LEU A 385 25.37 40.53 23.14
N PRO A 386 24.20 40.73 23.79
CA PRO A 386 23.13 39.73 23.79
C PRO A 386 22.47 39.62 22.41
N SER A 387 22.22 38.38 21.98
CA SER A 387 21.66 38.07 20.67
C SER A 387 20.16 38.45 20.56
N PRO A 388 19.70 39.02 19.43
CA PRO A 388 18.28 39.11 19.10
C PRO A 388 17.67 37.70 18.87
N PRO A 389 16.33 37.55 18.86
CA PRO A 389 15.67 36.27 18.60
C PRO A 389 16.08 35.65 17.24
N VAL A 390 16.07 34.33 17.19
CA VAL A 390 16.76 33.49 16.17
C VAL A 390 16.25 33.68 14.73
N GLU A 391 15.07 34.27 14.54
CA GLU A 391 14.49 34.55 13.23
C GLU A 391 15.18 35.73 12.52
N ASP A 392 15.52 36.79 13.26
CA ASP A 392 16.03 38.06 12.70
C ASP A 392 17.47 37.91 12.16
N ALA A 393 18.25 36.99 12.74
CA ALA A 393 19.64 36.69 12.38
C ALA A 393 19.82 35.94 11.03
N ARG A 394 18.72 35.53 10.37
CA ARG A 394 18.76 34.93 9.01
C ARG A 394 18.52 35.96 7.93
N LEU A 395 17.60 36.89 8.16
CA LEU A 395 17.25 37.95 7.21
C LEU A 395 18.39 38.97 7.03
N SER A 396 19.20 39.18 8.08
CA SER A 396 20.40 40.03 8.05
C SER A 396 21.53 39.53 7.13
N GLN A 397 21.44 38.31 6.60
CA GLN A 397 22.38 37.75 5.61
C GLN A 397 22.00 38.12 4.16
N CYS A 398 20.78 38.62 3.93
CA CYS A 398 20.37 39.10 2.62
C CYS A 398 20.91 40.51 2.32
N PRO A 399 21.27 40.80 1.04
CA PRO A 399 21.50 42.18 0.63
C PRO A 399 20.21 42.99 0.82
N THR A 400 20.35 44.23 1.29
CA THR A 400 19.22 45.14 1.50
C THR A 400 18.51 45.45 0.18
N PRO A 401 17.18 45.23 0.06
CA PRO A 401 16.45 45.59 -1.15
C PRO A 401 16.58 47.10 -1.41
N ARG A 402 17.03 47.43 -2.62
CA ARG A 402 17.01 48.80 -3.15
C ARG A 402 15.73 49.00 -3.92
N ILE A 403 14.97 50.02 -3.53
CA ILE A 403 13.73 50.40 -4.20
C ILE A 403 13.96 51.77 -4.81
N ASP A 404 13.95 51.82 -6.13
CA ASP A 404 14.06 53.07 -6.89
C ASP A 404 12.68 53.73 -6.94
N LEU A 405 12.48 54.73 -6.07
CA LEU A 405 11.27 55.52 -6.00
C LEU A 405 11.29 56.61 -7.08
N TRP A 406 10.53 56.35 -8.16
CA TRP A 406 10.36 57.26 -9.29
C TRP A 406 9.26 58.28 -9.01
N GLN A 407 9.64 59.48 -8.60
CA GLN A 407 8.74 60.59 -8.35
C GLN A 407 8.61 61.47 -9.61
N ARG A 408 7.38 61.69 -10.09
CA ARG A 408 7.10 62.47 -11.30
C ARG A 408 6.58 63.86 -10.94
N GLU A 409 7.43 64.87 -11.09
CA GLU A 409 7.09 66.26 -10.81
C GLU A 409 6.92 67.02 -12.13
N GLY A 410 5.66 67.29 -12.48
CA GLY A 410 5.29 67.85 -13.79
C GLY A 410 5.69 66.92 -14.95
N ARG A 411 6.57 67.40 -15.83
CA ARG A 411 7.13 66.62 -16.96
C ARG A 411 8.50 65.99 -16.67
N ARG A 412 9.06 66.18 -15.46
CA ARG A 412 10.38 65.65 -15.10
C ARG A 412 10.23 64.43 -14.19
N TRP A 413 11.00 63.39 -14.47
CA TRP A 413 11.14 62.25 -13.59
C TRP A 413 12.36 62.47 -12.68
N SER A 414 12.23 62.11 -11.41
CA SER A 414 13.31 62.09 -10.43
C SER A 414 13.32 60.73 -9.75
N SER A 415 14.48 60.08 -9.72
CA SER A 415 14.68 58.79 -9.06
C SER A 415 15.38 59.00 -7.72
N ARG A 416 14.76 58.55 -6.62
CA ARG A 416 15.45 58.40 -5.33
C ARG A 416 15.65 56.92 -5.04
N VAL A 417 16.89 56.52 -4.78
CA VAL A 417 17.21 55.19 -4.27
C VAL A 417 17.04 55.22 -2.75
N GLU A 418 16.16 54.39 -2.21
CA GLU A 418 16.06 54.17 -0.76
C GLU A 418 16.43 52.71 -0.44
N GLU A 419 17.26 52.52 0.59
CA GLU A 419 17.91 51.24 0.93
C GLU A 419 17.30 50.70 2.23
N TRP A 420 16.43 49.71 2.10
CA TRP A 420 15.58 49.23 3.19
C TRP A 420 16.17 47.98 3.87
N ARG A 421 16.10 47.91 5.21
CA ARG A 421 16.40 46.68 5.96
C ARG A 421 15.15 45.82 6.10
N VAL A 422 15.29 44.50 5.93
CA VAL A 422 14.18 43.53 5.98
C VAL A 422 13.85 43.11 7.43
N ASN A 423 13.81 44.07 8.36
CA ASN A 423 13.40 43.84 9.75
C ASN A 423 11.86 43.91 9.86
N GLY A 424 11.19 42.95 9.22
CA GLY A 424 9.73 42.86 9.14
C GLY A 424 9.09 43.79 8.09
N CYS A 425 7.90 43.41 7.61
CA CYS A 425 7.13 44.21 6.66
C CYS A 425 6.41 45.37 7.37
N ARG A 426 7.12 46.47 7.62
CA ARG A 426 6.55 47.68 8.23
C ARG A 426 7.14 48.98 7.64
N GLY A 427 6.88 49.19 6.34
CA GLY A 427 7.18 50.46 5.67
C GLY A 427 6.08 51.49 5.90
N GLU A 428 6.41 52.60 6.57
CA GLU A 428 5.55 53.79 6.60
C GLU A 428 5.90 54.69 5.40
N VAL A 429 4.92 54.94 4.55
CA VAL A 429 5.06 55.90 3.43
C VAL A 429 4.00 56.98 3.61
N GLY A 430 4.44 58.21 3.89
CA GLY A 430 3.56 59.40 3.87
C GLY A 430 2.47 59.45 4.96
N GLY A 431 2.71 58.91 6.15
CA GLY A 431 1.86 59.16 7.32
C GLY A 431 0.51 58.44 7.35
N MET A 432 0.32 57.37 6.57
CA MET A 432 -0.82 56.46 6.71
C MET A 432 -0.41 55.07 7.19
N MET A 433 -1.10 54.60 8.23
CA MET A 433 -0.84 53.33 8.92
C MET A 433 -1.51 52.17 8.17
N LEU A 434 -0.75 51.47 7.34
CA LEU A 434 -1.23 50.25 6.68
C LEU A 434 -1.22 49.06 7.66
N LEU A 435 -2.39 48.76 8.23
CA LEU A 435 -2.62 47.53 8.98
C LEU A 435 -2.79 46.33 8.01
N PRO A 436 -2.35 45.11 8.39
CA PRO A 436 -2.66 43.92 7.63
C PRO A 436 -4.15 43.60 7.75
N GLN A 437 -4.93 43.89 6.71
CA GLN A 437 -6.30 43.40 6.61
C GLN A 437 -6.27 41.92 6.21
N ASN A 438 -6.77 41.05 7.09
CA ASN A 438 -7.08 39.67 6.73
C ASN A 438 -8.11 39.67 5.59
N PRO A 439 -7.89 38.92 4.49
CA PRO A 439 -8.91 38.75 3.48
C PRO A 439 -10.00 37.80 4.00
N PRO A 440 -11.29 38.19 4.03
CA PRO A 440 -12.36 37.23 4.09
C PRO A 440 -12.50 36.56 2.71
N LEU A 441 -12.40 35.24 2.68
CA LEU A 441 -13.12 34.42 1.69
C LEU A 441 -14.60 34.34 2.12
N PRO A 442 -15.59 34.04 1.24
CA PRO A 442 -15.42 33.43 -0.09
C PRO A 442 -16.20 34.09 -1.26
N HIS A 443 -15.84 33.78 -2.51
CA HIS A 443 -16.67 32.97 -3.46
C HIS A 443 -16.06 32.94 -4.89
N LEU A 444 -16.57 32.03 -5.74
CA LEU A 444 -15.95 31.58 -7.00
C LEU A 444 -16.41 32.39 -8.22
N HIS A 445 -15.52 32.67 -9.20
CA HIS A 445 -15.41 31.88 -10.46
C HIS A 445 -14.40 32.45 -11.49
N HIS A 446 -13.43 31.61 -11.88
CA HIS A 446 -12.90 31.31 -13.23
C HIS A 446 -12.70 32.36 -14.38
N LEU A 447 -11.55 32.17 -15.09
CA LEU A 447 -11.13 32.61 -16.47
C LEU A 447 -10.45 34.00 -16.59
N ILE A 448 -9.21 34.14 -17.12
CA ILE A 448 -8.74 34.00 -18.53
C ILE A 448 -9.59 34.89 -19.48
N SER A 449 -9.11 35.91 -20.22
CA SER A 449 -7.75 36.24 -20.73
C SER A 449 -7.54 37.75 -21.04
N THR A 450 -6.31 38.08 -21.45
CA THR A 450 -5.80 39.19 -22.33
C THR A 450 -6.67 40.39 -22.75
N THR A 451 -6.03 41.56 -22.82
CA THR A 451 -6.54 42.78 -23.46
C THR A 451 -6.23 42.86 -24.97
N SER A 452 -7.25 43.16 -25.79
CA SER A 452 -7.11 43.72 -27.14
C SER A 452 -8.31 44.63 -27.48
N SER A 453 -8.28 45.33 -28.61
CA SER A 453 -9.04 46.59 -28.84
C SER A 453 -10.51 46.44 -29.29
N PRO A 454 -11.38 47.46 -29.03
CA PRO A 454 -12.76 47.59 -29.52
C PRO A 454 -12.84 48.41 -30.84
N PRO A 455 -14.01 48.82 -31.41
CA PRO A 455 -15.45 48.54 -31.15
C PRO A 455 -16.14 47.94 -32.43
N PRO A 456 -17.50 47.96 -32.69
CA PRO A 456 -18.67 48.45 -31.93
C PRO A 456 -19.90 47.47 -31.81
N GLN A 457 -21.01 48.01 -31.30
CA GLN A 457 -22.32 47.40 -30.93
C GLN A 457 -23.36 47.41 -32.10
N PRO A 458 -24.67 47.04 -31.96
CA PRO A 458 -25.51 46.62 -30.80
C PRO A 458 -26.36 45.32 -31.07
N SER A 459 -27.44 44.90 -30.37
CA SER A 459 -28.39 45.52 -29.40
C SER A 459 -29.25 44.48 -28.61
N THR A 460 -29.64 44.80 -27.34
CA THR A 460 -30.89 44.37 -26.61
C THR A 460 -31.10 42.85 -26.30
N THR A 461 -31.90 42.31 -25.34
CA THR A 461 -32.67 42.65 -24.09
C THR A 461 -33.16 41.31 -23.45
N SER A 462 -33.62 41.12 -22.19
CA SER A 462 -33.67 41.91 -20.93
C SER A 462 -34.11 41.03 -19.72
N SER A 463 -33.70 41.43 -18.50
CA SER A 463 -34.41 41.56 -17.20
C SER A 463 -35.80 40.89 -16.91
N PRO A 464 -36.22 40.66 -15.62
CA PRO A 464 -35.47 40.54 -14.34
C PRO A 464 -35.94 39.38 -13.36
N PRO A 465 -36.36 39.51 -12.05
CA PRO A 465 -35.99 38.56 -10.94
C PRO A 465 -37.27 38.00 -10.20
N PRO A 466 -37.40 37.76 -8.86
CA PRO A 466 -36.51 37.59 -7.68
C PRO A 466 -36.55 36.15 -7.04
N GLU A 467 -35.52 35.66 -6.35
CA GLU A 467 -35.11 35.78 -4.91
C GLU A 467 -35.96 35.04 -3.82
N PRO A 468 -35.36 34.59 -2.68
CA PRO A 468 -35.90 33.52 -1.81
C PRO A 468 -36.02 33.91 -0.31
N SER A 469 -36.24 32.94 0.60
CA SER A 469 -35.63 32.91 1.96
C SER A 469 -35.93 31.62 2.77
N THR A 470 -35.17 31.39 3.84
CA THR A 470 -35.13 30.17 4.70
C THR A 470 -34.88 30.53 6.17
N THR A 471 -35.38 29.78 7.16
CA THR A 471 -34.89 29.91 8.56
C THR A 471 -35.04 28.69 9.50
N SER A 472 -33.97 28.42 10.27
CA SER A 472 -33.90 27.94 11.68
C SER A 472 -34.37 26.53 12.15
N SER A 473 -33.51 25.95 13.02
CA SER A 473 -33.70 24.79 13.95
C SER A 473 -33.93 25.31 15.41
N PRO A 474 -33.91 24.54 16.56
CA PRO A 474 -33.52 23.13 16.81
C PRO A 474 -34.43 22.30 17.80
N LEU A 475 -33.88 21.16 18.26
CA LEU A 475 -34.37 20.03 19.14
C LEU A 475 -34.73 20.38 20.62
N PRO A 476 -35.50 19.56 21.40
CA PRO A 476 -35.11 18.20 21.87
C PRO A 476 -36.20 17.08 22.05
N GLU A 477 -35.75 15.92 22.58
CA GLU A 477 -36.39 14.61 22.89
C GLU A 477 -37.43 14.60 24.06
N PRO A 478 -38.15 13.49 24.47
CA PRO A 478 -37.83 12.03 24.30
C PRO A 478 -38.98 10.97 24.17
N SER A 479 -38.58 9.68 24.13
CA SER A 479 -39.20 8.46 24.74
C SER A 479 -40.00 7.40 23.92
N THR A 480 -39.32 6.25 23.70
CA THR A 480 -39.75 4.84 23.90
C THR A 480 -40.93 4.16 23.15
N THR A 481 -40.59 3.04 22.46
CA THR A 481 -41.29 1.71 22.39
C THR A 481 -41.84 1.24 21.04
N SER A 482 -41.62 -0.06 20.76
CA SER A 482 -42.26 -0.96 19.78
C SER A 482 -41.70 -1.10 18.35
N SER A 483 -41.82 -2.34 17.85
CA SER A 483 -41.37 -2.97 16.59
C SER A 483 -42.24 -4.25 16.43
N PRO A 484 -42.39 -4.93 15.26
CA PRO A 484 -41.36 -5.17 14.25
C PRO A 484 -41.90 -5.05 12.78
N PRO A 485 -41.65 -5.94 11.79
CA PRO A 485 -40.76 -5.63 10.65
C PRO A 485 -41.42 -6.04 9.29
N PRO A 486 -40.70 -6.48 8.23
CA PRO A 486 -39.34 -6.18 7.76
C PRO A 486 -39.31 -5.61 6.32
N HIS A 487 -38.16 -5.13 5.86
CA HIS A 487 -37.73 -5.34 4.48
C HIS A 487 -36.22 -5.64 4.45
N LEU A 488 -35.82 -6.60 3.60
CA LEU A 488 -34.44 -7.00 3.38
C LEU A 488 -33.71 -5.97 2.51
N TYR A 489 -32.38 -5.91 2.60
CA TYR A 489 -31.47 -6.33 1.51
C TYR A 489 -30.04 -6.47 2.03
N CYS A 490 -29.26 -7.39 1.45
CA CYS A 490 -27.89 -7.68 1.86
C CYS A 490 -26.86 -7.31 0.78
N LEU A 491 -25.84 -6.57 1.22
CA LEU A 491 -24.40 -6.81 1.00
C LEU A 491 -23.86 -7.22 -0.40
N ILE A 492 -22.97 -6.34 -0.92
CA ILE A 492 -21.58 -6.63 -1.33
C ILE A 492 -21.23 -7.06 -2.78
N SER A 493 -20.14 -6.43 -3.26
CA SER A 493 -19.15 -6.81 -4.31
C SER A 493 -19.38 -6.55 -5.80
N THR A 494 -18.56 -5.61 -6.31
CA THR A 494 -17.57 -5.75 -7.41
C THR A 494 -17.77 -6.80 -8.51
N THR A 495 -17.75 -6.33 -9.76
CA THR A 495 -17.03 -6.93 -10.89
C THR A 495 -16.33 -5.82 -11.69
N SER A 496 -15.46 -6.19 -12.63
CA SER A 496 -14.64 -5.29 -13.46
C SER A 496 -14.43 -5.84 -14.87
N SER A 497 -13.79 -5.06 -15.74
CA SER A 497 -13.34 -5.42 -17.11
C SER A 497 -14.40 -5.27 -18.22
N PRO A 498 -14.02 -5.23 -19.52
CA PRO A 498 -12.67 -5.30 -20.09
C PRO A 498 -12.27 -4.16 -21.07
N LEU A 499 -10.95 -4.10 -21.32
CA LEU A 499 -10.23 -3.78 -22.57
C LEU A 499 -10.75 -2.71 -23.55
N HIS A 500 -9.85 -1.76 -23.88
CA HIS A 500 -9.21 -1.77 -25.20
C HIS A 500 -7.72 -1.35 -25.06
#